data_AF-A0A2W0BPJ0-F1
#
_entry.id   AF-A0A2W0BPJ0-F1
#
_cell.length_a   1.000
_cell.length_b   1.000
_cell.length_c   1.000
_cell.angle_alpha   90.00
_cell.angle_beta   90.00
_cell.angle_gamma   90.00
#
_symmetry.space_group_name_H-M   'P 1'
#
loop_
_entity.id
_entity.type
_entity.pdbx_description
1 polymer ?
#
loop_
_entity_poly.entity_id
_entity_poly.type
_entity_poly.pdbx_seq_one_letter_code
_entity_poly.pdbx_strand_id
1 'polypeptide(L)'
;MFRFATLFAVALICEFATAQQPSGTSPTPAPGTHMDQSTVQTVGSTPNGAGATETKPKPSAGAVLTTAPDVTSGNSLVSNPPRPVTKTIGSGSLADPSDVADLLAPKPLQPSKLSLIGGTVKSIDQVRDNMTVHVYDSGTMHVKFDQRTHFYRDGKETTQLTVKKGDRVYLDTQLFEGKIFAKNVHVESGSRSADASGQIVSFNRKTGDMVVQDQLAGSTVKFRVDPQTTIKQGDARTTAGALRPGSLISVKFSPRSRSTGTAEEVSIIAAPGTSFTYFGRVTHLDLRSGLLAIENQADGKVYDVHFDSSTRIPQNLTVGSQVTAVAMFRGNDYVAQSIEVNSGPARAAMTEAEENAAAAADQDQANGKRGRKARSKEDRSKRSDKDKDQDKDDDQL
;
A
#
# COMPACT_ATOMS: atom_id res chain seq x y z
N MET A 1 -39.34 -45.94 31.73
CA MET A 1 -40.18 -46.06 30.52
C MET A 1 -40.77 -44.71 30.21
N PHE A 2 -40.45 -44.14 29.05
CA PHE A 2 -41.24 -43.22 28.21
C PHE A 2 -40.25 -42.45 27.32
N ARG A 3 -40.17 -42.88 26.05
CA ARG A 3 -39.39 -42.26 24.98
C ARG A 3 -40.32 -41.30 24.24
N PHE A 4 -39.94 -40.03 24.11
CA PHE A 4 -40.50 -39.13 23.12
C PHE A 4 -39.48 -38.96 21.99
N ALA A 5 -39.80 -39.54 20.84
CA ALA A 5 -39.09 -39.36 19.58
C ALA A 5 -39.85 -38.29 18.78
N THR A 6 -39.22 -37.15 18.57
CA THR A 6 -39.77 -36.09 17.71
C THR A 6 -38.99 -36.10 16.40
N LEU A 7 -39.64 -36.58 15.34
CA LEU A 7 -39.21 -36.44 13.95
C LEU A 7 -39.39 -34.97 13.53
N PHE A 8 -38.32 -34.31 13.10
CA PHE A 8 -38.42 -33.09 12.29
C PHE A 8 -38.03 -33.45 10.85
N ALA A 9 -39.03 -33.46 9.97
CA ALA A 9 -38.85 -33.50 8.53
C ALA A 9 -38.55 -32.08 8.04
N VAL A 10 -37.36 -31.85 7.49
CA VAL A 10 -37.03 -30.61 6.80
C VAL A 10 -37.19 -30.86 5.30
N ALA A 11 -38.19 -30.21 4.73
CA ALA A 11 -38.46 -30.21 3.30
C ALA A 11 -37.41 -29.39 2.55
N LEU A 12 -36.80 -30.02 1.55
CA LEU A 12 -35.85 -29.44 0.62
C LEU A 12 -36.63 -28.73 -0.49
N ILE A 13 -36.64 -27.39 -0.50
CA ILE A 13 -37.19 -26.59 -1.61
C ILE A 13 -36.02 -26.16 -2.49
N CYS A 14 -35.97 -26.68 -3.71
CA CYS A 14 -35.05 -26.25 -4.76
C CYS A 14 -35.62 -25.00 -5.44
N GLU A 15 -35.04 -23.83 -5.19
CA GLU A 15 -35.27 -22.63 -6.00
C GLU A 15 -34.24 -22.56 -7.13
N PHE A 16 -34.73 -22.48 -8.38
CA PHE A 16 -33.94 -22.21 -9.56
C PHE A 16 -33.75 -20.69 -9.70
N ALA A 17 -32.52 -20.21 -9.51
CA ALA A 17 -32.14 -18.84 -9.84
C ALA A 17 -31.50 -18.79 -11.24
N THR A 18 -32.18 -18.14 -12.19
CA THR A 18 -31.61 -17.75 -13.48
C THR A 18 -30.83 -16.44 -13.29
N ALA A 19 -29.50 -16.50 -13.33
CA ALA A 19 -28.66 -15.30 -13.31
C ALA A 19 -28.61 -14.68 -14.72
N GLN A 20 -29.17 -13.46 -14.84
CA GLN A 20 -28.96 -12.57 -15.98
C GLN A 20 -27.54 -12.01 -15.95
N GLN A 21 -26.88 -12.05 -17.10
CA GLN A 21 -25.53 -11.56 -17.35
C GLN A 21 -25.59 -10.08 -17.78
N PRO A 22 -25.03 -9.12 -17.03
CA PRO A 22 -24.83 -7.77 -17.53
C PRO A 22 -23.47 -7.66 -18.24
N SER A 23 -23.52 -7.42 -19.55
CA SER A 23 -22.40 -6.91 -20.34
C SER A 23 -22.17 -5.45 -19.97
N GLY A 24 -20.99 -5.10 -19.47
CA GLY A 24 -20.60 -3.73 -19.16
C GLY A 24 -19.09 -3.60 -19.08
N THR A 25 -18.54 -2.82 -19.99
CA THR A 25 -17.12 -2.59 -20.27
C THR A 25 -16.38 -1.89 -19.13
N SER A 26 -15.23 -2.43 -18.72
CA SER A 26 -14.29 -1.85 -17.75
C SER A 26 -13.54 -0.64 -18.32
N PRO A 27 -13.41 0.47 -17.58
CA PRO A 27 -12.28 1.37 -17.74
C PRO A 27 -11.11 0.99 -16.81
N THR A 28 -9.93 1.10 -17.39
CA THR A 28 -8.57 0.87 -16.90
C THR A 28 -8.24 1.55 -15.54
N PRO A 29 -7.47 0.91 -14.65
CA PRO A 29 -6.96 1.57 -13.44
C PRO A 29 -5.71 2.41 -13.75
N ALA A 30 -5.70 3.67 -13.32
CA ALA A 30 -4.52 4.52 -13.30
C ALA A 30 -3.72 4.34 -11.99
N PRO A 31 -2.40 4.62 -11.98
CA PRO A 31 -1.47 4.17 -10.96
C PRO A 31 -1.11 5.23 -9.91
N GLY A 32 -0.96 4.79 -8.67
CA GLY A 32 -0.02 5.33 -7.67
C GLY A 32 -0.43 6.59 -6.93
N THR A 33 -0.72 6.48 -5.64
CA THR A 33 -0.68 7.60 -4.69
C THR A 33 0.33 7.34 -3.59
N HIS A 34 1.45 8.04 -3.72
CA HIS A 34 2.36 8.41 -2.65
C HIS A 34 1.57 9.26 -1.63
N MET A 35 1.64 8.91 -0.34
CA MET A 35 1.03 9.73 0.72
C MET A 35 2.01 10.81 1.14
N ASP A 36 1.70 12.06 0.86
CA ASP A 36 2.23 13.21 1.60
C ASP A 36 1.15 13.76 2.54
N GLN A 37 1.61 14.06 3.76
CA GLN A 37 0.86 14.42 4.94
C GLN A 37 0.21 15.80 4.81
N SER A 38 -0.98 15.97 5.38
CA SER A 38 -1.59 17.29 5.57
C SER A 38 -2.15 17.45 6.98
N THR A 39 -1.90 18.66 7.47
CA THR A 39 -1.80 19.11 8.86
C THR A 39 -3.16 19.27 9.53
N VAL A 40 -3.36 18.65 10.69
CA VAL A 40 -4.50 18.95 11.60
C VAL A 40 -4.03 19.94 12.66
N GLN A 41 -4.56 21.18 12.64
CA GLN A 41 -4.33 22.14 13.72
C GLN A 41 -5.16 21.76 14.95
N THR A 42 -4.47 21.32 16.00
CA THR A 42 -5.03 21.14 17.34
C THR A 42 -4.61 22.31 18.21
N VAL A 43 -5.57 23.02 18.82
CA VAL A 43 -5.30 24.12 19.76
C VAL A 43 -5.16 23.55 21.17
N GLY A 44 -4.02 23.80 21.83
CA GLY A 44 -3.78 23.46 23.25
C GLY A 44 -2.63 24.25 23.87
N SER A 45 -2.88 24.88 25.02
CA SER A 45 -2.01 25.82 25.74
C SER A 45 -1.05 25.14 26.73
N THR A 46 0.15 25.70 26.95
CA THR A 46 1.11 25.29 28.00
C THR A 46 1.74 26.49 28.72
N PRO A 47 2.16 26.34 29.99
CA PRO A 47 3.31 27.08 30.51
C PRO A 47 4.38 26.20 31.20
N ASN A 48 5.65 26.61 31.01
CA ASN A 48 6.90 26.34 31.76
C ASN A 48 7.47 24.90 31.78
N GLY A 49 8.79 24.63 31.67
CA GLY A 49 10.01 25.43 31.52
C GLY A 49 11.29 24.58 31.79
N ALA A 50 12.45 25.03 31.27
CA ALA A 50 13.87 24.64 31.56
C ALA A 50 14.34 23.19 31.24
N GLY A 51 15.54 22.87 30.72
CA GLY A 51 16.80 23.57 30.41
C GLY A 51 17.94 22.51 30.22
N ALA A 52 19.13 22.94 29.75
CA ALA A 52 20.44 22.24 29.60
C ALA A 52 20.67 21.38 28.33
N THR A 53 21.51 21.72 27.34
CA THR A 53 22.99 21.92 27.19
C THR A 53 23.85 20.64 27.03
N GLU A 54 24.41 20.52 25.82
CA GLU A 54 25.66 19.91 25.31
C GLU A 54 26.48 18.89 26.14
N THR A 55 26.95 17.81 25.50
CA THR A 55 28.34 17.67 25.00
C THR A 55 28.64 16.27 24.43
N LYS A 56 29.52 16.22 23.42
CA LYS A 56 30.03 15.02 22.73
C LYS A 56 31.52 14.84 23.08
N PRO A 57 32.06 13.61 23.12
CA PRO A 57 33.47 13.45 22.75
C PRO A 57 33.76 12.38 21.68
N LYS A 58 34.95 12.56 21.12
CA LYS A 58 35.62 12.00 19.93
C LYS A 58 36.56 10.83 20.31
N PRO A 59 36.92 9.90 19.40
CA PRO A 59 37.84 8.80 19.69
C PRO A 59 39.33 9.16 19.46
N SER A 60 40.22 8.52 20.22
CA SER A 60 41.68 8.62 20.10
C SER A 60 42.31 7.33 19.56
N ALA A 61 43.29 7.51 18.68
CA ALA A 61 44.25 6.51 18.20
C ALA A 61 45.57 6.61 18.99
N GLY A 62 46.37 5.54 19.00
CA GLY A 62 47.75 5.58 19.50
C GLY A 62 48.44 4.22 19.41
N ALA A 63 49.34 4.09 18.43
CA ALA A 63 50.26 2.98 18.22
C ALA A 63 51.60 3.23 18.95
N VAL A 64 52.30 2.18 19.40
CA VAL A 64 53.78 2.18 19.57
C VAL A 64 54.35 0.76 19.38
N LEU A 65 55.32 0.66 18.48
CA LEU A 65 56.29 -0.42 18.24
C LEU A 65 57.51 -0.29 19.17
N THR A 66 58.20 -1.40 19.52
CA THR A 66 59.69 -1.57 19.55
C THR A 66 60.06 -2.86 20.30
N THR A 67 60.58 -3.90 19.62
CA THR A 67 61.99 -4.31 19.35
C THR A 67 62.56 -5.36 20.31
N ALA A 68 63.23 -6.34 19.69
CA ALA A 68 63.89 -7.52 20.25
C ALA A 68 65.16 -7.22 21.06
N PRO A 69 65.75 -8.26 21.69
CA PRO A 69 67.08 -8.67 21.25
C PRO A 69 67.28 -10.19 21.10
N ASP A 70 68.37 -10.49 20.39
CA ASP A 70 68.93 -11.77 19.96
C ASP A 70 69.77 -12.46 21.06
N VAL A 71 70.23 -13.69 20.79
CA VAL A 71 71.44 -14.41 21.28
C VAL A 71 71.22 -15.87 21.77
N THR A 72 71.63 -16.80 20.89
CA THR A 72 72.53 -17.98 21.09
C THR A 72 72.03 -19.35 21.60
N SER A 73 72.24 -20.31 20.68
CA SER A 73 72.55 -21.75 20.69
C SER A 73 72.79 -22.52 22.00
N GLY A 74 72.21 -23.73 22.05
CA GLY A 74 72.63 -24.86 22.89
C GLY A 74 72.04 -26.20 22.40
N ASN A 75 72.91 -27.17 22.08
CA ASN A 75 72.61 -28.56 21.71
C ASN A 75 71.90 -29.36 22.82
N SER A 76 70.98 -30.27 22.47
CA SER A 76 71.11 -31.73 22.69
C SER A 76 69.78 -32.50 22.52
N LEU A 77 69.80 -33.44 21.56
CA LEU A 77 69.33 -34.84 21.59
C LEU A 77 67.97 -35.21 22.24
N VAL A 78 67.18 -35.97 21.45
CA VAL A 78 66.44 -37.22 21.77
C VAL A 78 65.00 -37.26 21.20
N SER A 79 64.85 -38.15 20.20
CA SER A 79 63.69 -38.93 19.71
C SER A 79 62.32 -38.27 19.48
N ASN A 80 61.94 -38.11 18.21
CA ASN A 80 60.54 -38.12 17.76
C ASN A 80 60.16 -39.53 17.25
N PRO A 81 58.95 -40.05 17.58
CA PRO A 81 58.49 -41.38 17.15
C PRO A 81 58.25 -41.45 15.63
N PRO A 82 58.30 -42.65 15.03
CA PRO A 82 58.23 -42.82 13.57
C PRO A 82 56.87 -42.35 13.03
N ARG A 83 56.93 -41.44 12.06
CA ARG A 83 55.77 -41.04 11.27
C ARG A 83 55.33 -42.24 10.41
N PRO A 84 54.01 -42.53 10.31
CA PRO A 84 53.54 -43.58 9.42
C PRO A 84 53.93 -43.23 7.97
N VAL A 85 54.65 -44.16 7.34
CA VAL A 85 55.01 -44.05 5.92
C VAL A 85 53.86 -44.65 5.13
N THR A 86 53.11 -43.82 4.43
CA THR A 86 52.11 -44.29 3.46
C THR A 86 52.86 -44.93 2.31
N LYS A 87 52.82 -46.27 2.21
CA LYS A 87 53.23 -46.98 1.00
C LYS A 87 52.19 -46.71 -0.07
N THR A 88 52.53 -45.88 -1.05
CA THR A 88 51.79 -45.78 -2.30
C THR A 88 51.96 -47.10 -3.05
N ILE A 89 50.88 -47.85 -3.16
CA ILE A 89 50.78 -49.04 -4.00
C ILE A 89 50.67 -48.54 -5.44
N GLY A 90 51.66 -48.92 -6.26
CA GLY A 90 51.52 -49.25 -7.67
C GLY A 90 50.86 -48.21 -8.58
N SER A 91 51.71 -47.56 -9.35
CA SER A 91 51.46 -47.01 -10.69
C SER A 91 50.36 -47.75 -11.48
N GLY A 92 49.14 -47.21 -11.40
CA GLY A 92 48.10 -47.29 -12.41
C GLY A 92 47.70 -45.85 -12.72
N SER A 93 47.63 -45.52 -14.01
CA SER A 93 47.25 -44.21 -14.58
C SER A 93 46.42 -43.35 -13.63
N LEU A 94 46.93 -42.16 -13.28
CA LEU A 94 46.13 -41.14 -12.60
C LEU A 94 44.89 -40.86 -13.47
N ALA A 95 43.74 -41.36 -13.03
CA ALA A 95 42.47 -40.72 -13.34
C ALA A 95 42.59 -39.30 -12.80
N ASP A 96 42.32 -38.33 -13.66
CA ASP A 96 42.26 -36.93 -13.28
C ASP A 96 41.26 -36.80 -12.11
N PRO A 97 41.52 -36.05 -11.03
CA PRO A 97 40.48 -35.77 -10.01
C PRO A 97 39.17 -35.21 -10.61
N SER A 98 39.20 -34.73 -11.86
CA SER A 98 38.02 -34.43 -12.69
C SER A 98 37.14 -35.66 -12.99
N ASP A 99 37.72 -36.85 -13.19
CA ASP A 99 37.01 -38.07 -13.60
C ASP A 99 36.13 -38.64 -12.48
N VAL A 100 36.54 -38.48 -11.22
CA VAL A 100 35.70 -38.86 -10.06
C VAL A 100 34.61 -37.83 -9.75
N ALA A 101 34.83 -36.56 -10.07
CA ALA A 101 33.80 -35.53 -9.93
C ALA A 101 32.65 -35.75 -10.94
N ASP A 102 32.98 -36.18 -12.16
CA ASP A 102 31.99 -36.43 -13.22
C ASP A 102 31.15 -37.70 -12.93
N LEU A 103 31.73 -38.70 -12.25
CA LEU A 103 31.00 -39.89 -11.78
C LEU A 103 30.03 -39.61 -10.63
N LEU A 104 30.26 -38.54 -9.85
CA LEU A 104 29.41 -38.12 -8.73
C LEU A 104 28.42 -37.02 -9.12
N ALA A 105 28.53 -36.46 -10.32
CA ALA A 105 27.63 -35.42 -10.79
C ALA A 105 26.22 -35.99 -11.07
N PRO A 106 25.16 -35.30 -10.61
CA PRO A 106 23.80 -35.74 -10.90
C PRO A 106 23.54 -35.70 -12.41
N LYS A 107 22.89 -36.76 -12.92
CA LYS A 107 22.47 -36.85 -14.33
C LYS A 107 21.82 -35.53 -14.79
N PRO A 108 22.08 -35.01 -16.00
CA PRO A 108 21.45 -33.76 -16.43
C PRO A 108 19.91 -33.82 -16.41
N LEU A 109 19.27 -32.71 -16.03
CA LEU A 109 17.81 -32.59 -16.12
C LEU A 109 17.42 -32.51 -17.59
N GLN A 110 16.47 -33.35 -18.00
CA GLN A 110 15.91 -33.25 -19.36
C GLN A 110 15.11 -31.95 -19.50
N PRO A 111 15.16 -31.27 -20.66
CA PRO A 111 14.29 -30.13 -20.92
C PRO A 111 12.83 -30.58 -20.86
N SER A 112 12.04 -30.00 -19.95
CA SER A 112 10.62 -30.31 -19.82
C SER A 112 9.82 -29.07 -19.43
N LYS A 113 8.49 -29.16 -19.53
CA LYS A 113 7.60 -28.06 -19.16
C LYS A 113 7.63 -27.86 -17.64
N LEU A 114 7.99 -26.66 -17.21
CA LEU A 114 7.97 -26.28 -15.79
C LEU A 114 6.53 -26.00 -15.34
N SER A 115 6.23 -26.37 -14.11
CA SER A 115 4.97 -26.09 -13.40
C SER A 115 5.27 -25.25 -12.16
N LEU A 116 4.60 -24.10 -12.04
CA LEU A 116 4.73 -23.23 -10.89
C LEU A 116 3.84 -23.71 -9.75
N ILE A 117 4.41 -23.92 -8.56
CA ILE A 117 3.71 -24.37 -7.36
C ILE A 117 4.01 -23.42 -6.21
N GLY A 118 2.98 -22.82 -5.62
CA GLY A 118 3.08 -21.98 -4.43
C GLY A 118 2.71 -22.73 -3.16
N GLY A 119 3.41 -22.46 -2.06
CA GLY A 119 3.07 -23.03 -0.77
C GLY A 119 3.92 -22.53 0.40
N THR A 120 3.81 -23.24 1.53
CA THR A 120 4.59 -22.99 2.75
C THR A 120 5.44 -24.21 3.09
N VAL A 121 6.72 -24.01 3.43
CA VAL A 121 7.63 -25.10 3.78
C VAL A 121 7.20 -25.76 5.09
N LYS A 122 6.79 -27.03 5.04
CA LYS A 122 6.42 -27.82 6.23
C LYS A 122 7.67 -28.41 6.89
N SER A 123 8.59 -28.93 6.09
CA SER A 123 9.88 -29.46 6.52
C SER A 123 10.86 -29.47 5.37
N ILE A 124 12.15 -29.36 5.66
CA ILE A 124 13.24 -29.50 4.69
C ILE A 124 14.30 -30.41 5.29
N ASP A 125 14.76 -31.37 4.50
CA ASP A 125 15.87 -32.26 4.81
C ASP A 125 16.96 -31.99 3.77
N GLN A 126 17.95 -31.21 4.18
CA GLN A 126 19.07 -30.77 3.35
C GLN A 126 20.10 -31.88 3.12
N VAL A 127 20.03 -33.00 3.87
CA VAL A 127 20.95 -34.13 3.71
C VAL A 127 20.38 -35.12 2.69
N ARG A 128 19.05 -35.29 2.69
CA ARG A 128 18.34 -36.18 1.76
C ARG A 128 17.70 -35.45 0.59
N ASP A 129 18.07 -34.19 0.41
CA ASP A 129 17.72 -33.39 -0.76
C ASP A 129 16.21 -33.42 -1.03
N ASN A 130 15.43 -33.20 0.04
CA ASN A 130 13.98 -33.21 -0.03
C ASN A 130 13.35 -32.11 0.81
N MET A 131 12.24 -31.60 0.31
CA MET A 131 11.40 -30.63 0.99
C MET A 131 9.96 -31.09 0.93
N THR A 132 9.23 -30.83 2.00
CA THR A 132 7.79 -31.04 2.06
C THR A 132 7.12 -29.67 2.14
N VAL A 133 6.25 -29.38 1.18
CA VAL A 133 5.56 -28.09 1.05
C VAL A 133 4.07 -28.31 1.25
N HIS A 134 3.45 -27.44 2.03
CA HIS A 134 2.00 -27.32 2.08
C HIS A 134 1.56 -26.41 0.93
N VAL A 135 1.05 -27.00 -0.14
CA VAL A 135 0.63 -26.32 -1.37
C VAL A 135 -0.68 -25.59 -1.09
N TYR A 136 -0.79 -24.36 -1.61
CA TYR A 136 -2.02 -23.60 -1.52
C TYR A 136 -3.17 -24.37 -2.18
N ASP A 137 -4.29 -24.52 -1.46
CA ASP A 137 -5.54 -25.12 -1.92
C ASP A 137 -5.49 -26.60 -2.37
N SER A 138 -4.42 -27.33 -2.05
CA SER A 138 -4.25 -28.72 -2.49
C SER A 138 -3.89 -29.69 -1.35
N GLY A 139 -2.96 -29.34 -0.46
CA GLY A 139 -2.51 -30.26 0.59
C GLY A 139 -1.00 -30.26 0.74
N THR A 140 -0.39 -31.42 0.95
CA THR A 140 1.07 -31.52 1.16
C THR A 140 1.74 -32.22 -0.02
N MET A 141 2.89 -31.71 -0.46
CA MET A 141 3.64 -32.21 -1.60
C MET A 141 5.11 -32.45 -1.22
N HIS A 142 5.68 -33.56 -1.70
CA HIS A 142 7.09 -33.88 -1.56
C HIS A 142 7.84 -33.47 -2.81
N VAL A 143 8.90 -32.69 -2.63
CA VAL A 143 9.68 -32.08 -3.70
C VAL A 143 11.15 -32.41 -3.50
N LYS A 144 11.79 -32.91 -4.56
CA LYS A 144 13.23 -33.14 -4.64
C LYS A 144 13.94 -31.90 -5.14
N PHE A 145 15.13 -31.66 -4.63
CA PHE A 145 16.07 -30.66 -5.13
C PHE A 145 17.46 -31.30 -5.16
N ASP A 146 18.44 -30.67 -5.78
CA ASP A 146 19.86 -31.03 -5.63
C ASP A 146 20.74 -29.87 -6.08
N GLN A 147 22.01 -30.14 -6.41
CA GLN A 147 22.96 -29.15 -6.91
C GLN A 147 22.50 -28.43 -8.20
N ARG A 148 21.54 -28.98 -8.94
CA ARG A 148 20.95 -28.39 -10.16
C ARG A 148 19.81 -27.42 -9.83
N THR A 149 19.40 -27.33 -8.56
CA THR A 149 18.33 -26.45 -8.10
C THR A 149 18.90 -25.08 -7.73
N HIS A 150 18.34 -24.02 -8.32
CA HIS A 150 18.67 -22.64 -7.92
C HIS A 150 17.74 -22.16 -6.82
N PHE A 151 18.31 -21.61 -5.75
CA PHE A 151 17.56 -21.02 -4.64
C PHE A 151 17.65 -19.51 -4.73
N TYR A 152 16.53 -18.83 -4.63
CA TYR A 152 16.44 -17.38 -4.59
C TYR A 152 15.74 -16.97 -3.30
N ARG A 153 16.25 -15.95 -2.62
CA ARG A 153 15.57 -15.30 -1.50
C ARG A 153 15.37 -13.83 -1.84
N ASP A 154 14.11 -13.42 -1.90
CA ASP A 154 13.70 -12.05 -2.30
C ASP A 154 14.33 -11.61 -3.63
N GLY A 155 14.41 -12.53 -4.59
CA GLY A 155 15.01 -12.30 -5.91
C GLY A 155 16.53 -12.41 -5.97
N LYS A 156 17.24 -12.56 -4.84
CA LYS A 156 18.69 -12.76 -4.81
C LYS A 156 19.04 -14.24 -4.71
N GLU A 157 19.95 -14.72 -5.57
CA GLU A 157 20.41 -16.11 -5.51
C GLU A 157 21.11 -16.41 -4.17
N THR A 158 20.79 -17.58 -3.62
CA THR A 158 21.19 -18.04 -2.31
C THR A 158 21.33 -19.56 -2.28
N THR A 159 21.52 -20.15 -1.10
CA THR A 159 21.66 -21.60 -0.93
C THR A 159 20.47 -22.22 -0.20
N GLN A 160 20.33 -23.54 -0.31
CA GLN A 160 19.29 -24.31 0.39
C GLN A 160 19.31 -24.14 1.93
N LEU A 161 20.46 -23.76 2.49
CA LEU A 161 20.63 -23.52 3.93
C LEU A 161 19.74 -22.40 4.44
N THR A 162 19.33 -21.51 3.54
CA THR A 162 18.56 -20.33 3.88
C THR A 162 17.08 -20.66 4.07
N VAL A 163 16.57 -21.69 3.39
CA VAL A 163 15.17 -22.12 3.45
C VAL A 163 14.84 -22.70 4.83
N LYS A 164 13.79 -22.17 5.46
CA LYS A 164 13.33 -22.57 6.78
C LYS A 164 11.90 -23.09 6.75
N LYS A 165 11.57 -23.90 7.75
CA LYS A 165 10.18 -24.27 8.03
C LYS A 165 9.36 -22.99 8.27
N GLY A 166 8.21 -22.91 7.61
CA GLY A 166 7.30 -21.76 7.65
C GLY A 166 7.54 -20.73 6.56
N ASP A 167 8.63 -20.83 5.79
CA ASP A 167 8.88 -19.93 4.67
C ASP A 167 7.81 -20.11 3.58
N ARG A 168 7.41 -18.99 2.97
CA ARG A 168 6.61 -19.01 1.74
C ARG A 168 7.54 -19.27 0.57
N VAL A 169 7.16 -20.23 -0.27
CA VAL A 169 7.96 -20.65 -1.41
C VAL A 169 7.13 -20.75 -2.68
N TYR A 170 7.74 -20.37 -3.79
CA TYR A 170 7.27 -20.65 -5.15
C TYR A 170 8.30 -21.52 -5.84
N LEU A 171 7.84 -22.63 -6.39
CA LEU A 171 8.67 -23.68 -6.95
C LEU A 171 8.39 -23.80 -8.43
N ASP A 172 9.43 -23.62 -9.25
CA ASP A 172 9.39 -24.08 -10.63
C ASP A 172 9.74 -25.56 -10.63
N THR A 173 8.73 -26.40 -10.85
CA THR A 173 8.85 -27.86 -10.73
C THR A 173 8.75 -28.55 -12.08
N GLN A 174 9.36 -29.73 -12.16
CA GLN A 174 9.21 -30.65 -13.28
C GLN A 174 9.24 -32.09 -12.78
N LEU A 175 8.77 -33.02 -13.61
CA LEU A 175 8.85 -34.45 -13.30
C LEU A 175 10.23 -34.99 -13.69
N PHE A 176 10.95 -35.58 -12.74
CA PHE A 176 12.22 -36.26 -12.97
C PHE A 176 12.19 -37.61 -12.27
N GLU A 177 12.36 -38.70 -13.03
CA GLU A 177 12.33 -40.07 -12.52
C GLU A 177 11.05 -40.40 -11.70
N GLY A 178 9.90 -39.90 -12.17
CA GLY A 178 8.61 -40.09 -11.50
C GLY A 178 8.43 -39.29 -10.21
N LYS A 179 9.36 -38.38 -9.88
CA LYS A 179 9.32 -37.52 -8.69
C LYS A 179 9.23 -36.04 -9.11
N ILE A 180 8.61 -35.24 -8.26
CA ILE A 180 8.56 -33.79 -8.45
C ILE A 180 9.92 -33.21 -8.07
N PHE A 181 10.58 -32.57 -9.02
CA PHE A 181 11.89 -31.94 -8.86
C PHE A 181 11.75 -30.43 -8.99
N ALA A 182 12.29 -29.66 -8.05
CA ALA A 182 12.35 -28.21 -8.11
C ALA A 182 13.59 -27.77 -8.90
N LYS A 183 13.38 -27.06 -10.01
CA LYS A 183 14.43 -26.40 -10.77
C LYS A 183 14.81 -25.06 -10.12
N ASN A 184 13.80 -24.27 -9.76
CA ASN A 184 13.98 -23.01 -9.04
C ASN A 184 13.14 -23.03 -7.77
N VAL A 185 13.71 -22.50 -6.68
CA VAL A 185 13.03 -22.31 -5.41
C VAL A 185 13.13 -20.84 -5.05
N HIS A 186 12.02 -20.13 -5.16
CA HIS A 186 11.90 -18.73 -4.74
C HIS A 186 11.33 -18.68 -3.34
N VAL A 187 12.12 -18.16 -2.40
CA VAL A 187 11.74 -17.93 -1.01
C VAL A 187 11.41 -16.46 -0.83
N GLU A 188 10.23 -16.17 -0.31
CA GLU A 188 9.89 -14.82 0.15
C GLU A 188 10.19 -14.71 1.64
N SER A 189 11.13 -13.83 1.99
CA SER A 189 11.44 -13.52 3.39
C SER A 189 10.39 -12.59 3.94
N GLY A 190 9.63 -13.08 4.91
CA GLY A 190 8.69 -12.27 5.64
C GLY A 190 7.37 -12.08 4.92
N SER A 191 6.32 -12.10 5.71
CA SER A 191 5.03 -11.58 5.32
C SER A 191 5.25 -10.10 4.98
N ARG A 192 5.22 -9.72 3.71
CA ARG A 192 5.21 -8.30 3.34
C ARG A 192 4.16 -7.61 4.20
N SER A 193 4.53 -6.49 4.81
CA SER A 193 3.58 -5.68 5.55
C SER A 193 2.40 -5.40 4.62
N ALA A 194 1.21 -5.75 5.08
CA ALA A 194 -0.03 -5.53 4.38
C ALA A 194 -0.79 -4.41 5.08
N ASP A 195 -1.61 -3.71 4.32
CA ASP A 195 -2.47 -2.67 4.85
C ASP A 195 -3.91 -3.18 4.94
N ALA A 196 -4.59 -2.80 6.01
CA ALA A 196 -6.01 -3.02 6.20
C ALA A 196 -6.64 -1.77 6.82
N SER A 197 -7.86 -1.43 6.41
CA SER A 197 -8.62 -0.34 7.02
C SER A 197 -9.95 -0.85 7.54
N GLY A 198 -10.44 -0.22 8.59
CA GLY A 198 -11.70 -0.64 9.17
C GLY A 198 -12.01 -0.03 10.52
N GLN A 199 -13.09 -0.51 11.12
CA GLN A 199 -13.55 -0.05 12.43
C GLN A 199 -13.17 -1.05 13.52
N ILE A 200 -12.67 -0.57 14.65
CA ILE A 200 -12.39 -1.42 15.81
C ILE A 200 -13.72 -1.92 16.38
N VAL A 201 -13.95 -3.23 16.34
CA VAL A 201 -15.10 -3.86 17.00
C VAL A 201 -14.81 -4.07 18.48
N SER A 202 -13.60 -4.53 18.79
CA SER A 202 -13.16 -4.73 20.17
C SER A 202 -11.65 -4.63 20.29
N PHE A 203 -11.18 -4.19 21.45
CA PHE A 203 -9.77 -4.17 21.79
C PHE A 203 -9.54 -4.54 23.25
N ASN A 204 -8.82 -5.63 23.48
CA ASN A 204 -8.40 -6.04 24.82
C ASN A 204 -7.02 -5.47 25.11
N ARG A 205 -6.92 -4.48 25.98
CA ARG A 205 -5.63 -3.82 26.32
C ARG A 205 -4.64 -4.72 27.06
N LYS A 206 -5.13 -5.73 27.79
CA LYS A 206 -4.26 -6.64 28.56
C LYS A 206 -3.57 -7.64 27.66
N THR A 207 -4.31 -8.16 26.68
CA THR A 207 -3.74 -9.10 25.72
C THR A 207 -3.12 -8.35 24.56
N GLY A 208 -3.73 -7.28 24.06
CA GLY A 208 -3.36 -6.63 22.80
C GLY A 208 -4.15 -7.16 21.61
N ASP A 209 -5.18 -7.97 21.84
CA ASP A 209 -6.02 -8.50 20.76
C ASP A 209 -7.01 -7.43 20.30
N MET A 210 -6.90 -7.05 19.03
CA MET A 210 -7.75 -6.07 18.36
C MET A 210 -8.55 -6.78 17.27
N VAL A 211 -9.86 -6.59 17.25
CA VAL A 211 -10.74 -7.09 16.19
C VAL A 211 -11.23 -5.89 15.39
N VAL A 212 -11.02 -5.95 14.08
CA VAL A 212 -11.36 -4.88 13.14
C VAL A 212 -12.36 -5.42 12.14
N GLN A 213 -13.43 -4.67 11.88
CA GLN A 213 -14.34 -4.93 10.77
C GLN A 213 -13.81 -4.20 9.53
N ASP A 214 -13.39 -4.99 8.55
CA ASP A 214 -12.90 -4.48 7.26
C ASP A 214 -14.07 -3.90 6.46
N GLN A 215 -13.94 -2.65 6.02
CA GLN A 215 -14.99 -1.94 5.30
C GLN A 215 -15.16 -2.43 3.84
N LEU A 216 -14.10 -2.97 3.24
CA LEU A 216 -14.13 -3.47 1.86
C LEU A 216 -14.60 -4.91 1.82
N ALA A 217 -14.08 -5.76 2.72
CA ALA A 217 -14.39 -7.18 2.72
C ALA A 217 -15.65 -7.54 3.53
N GLY A 218 -16.18 -6.61 4.33
CA GLY A 218 -17.32 -6.85 5.22
C GLY A 218 -17.08 -7.91 6.30
N SER A 219 -15.84 -8.36 6.46
CA SER A 219 -15.44 -9.45 7.35
C SER A 219 -14.56 -8.93 8.49
N THR A 220 -14.51 -9.67 9.60
CA THR A 220 -13.68 -9.30 10.75
C THR A 220 -12.29 -9.88 10.64
N VAL A 221 -11.26 -9.06 10.83
CA VAL A 221 -9.85 -9.45 10.88
C VAL A 221 -9.33 -9.24 12.31
N LYS A 222 -8.48 -10.16 12.78
CA LYS A 222 -7.87 -10.07 14.11
C LYS A 222 -6.43 -9.61 13.99
N PHE A 223 -6.06 -8.63 14.80
CA PHE A 223 -4.70 -8.13 14.90
C PHE A 223 -4.19 -8.25 16.33
N ARG A 224 -2.89 -8.51 16.44
CA ARG A 224 -2.16 -8.41 17.70
C ARG A 224 -1.43 -7.07 17.73
N VAL A 225 -1.79 -6.22 18.68
CA VAL A 225 -1.09 -4.98 19.02
C VAL A 225 -0.09 -5.31 20.13
N ASP A 226 1.19 -5.10 19.86
CA ASP A 226 2.26 -5.37 20.81
C ASP A 226 2.94 -4.05 21.26
N PRO A 227 3.89 -4.09 22.21
CA PRO A 227 4.58 -2.88 22.65
C PRO A 227 5.45 -2.21 21.59
N GLN A 228 5.76 -2.89 20.47
CA GLN A 228 6.51 -2.33 19.35
C GLN A 228 5.60 -1.69 18.30
N THR A 229 4.29 -2.00 18.31
CA THR A 229 3.30 -1.37 17.43
C THR A 229 3.33 0.16 17.62
N THR A 230 3.51 0.88 16.52
CA THR A 230 3.40 2.34 16.52
C THR A 230 1.93 2.73 16.39
N ILE A 231 1.42 3.52 17.34
CA ILE A 231 0.03 3.98 17.30
C ILE A 231 0.05 5.48 17.06
N LYS A 232 -0.69 5.94 16.05
CA LYS A 232 -0.78 7.35 15.66
C LYS A 232 -2.23 7.82 15.65
N GLN A 233 -2.42 9.11 15.88
CA GLN A 233 -3.69 9.80 15.65
C GLN A 233 -3.35 11.09 14.91
N GLY A 234 -3.71 11.16 13.62
CA GLY A 234 -3.06 12.10 12.70
C GLY A 234 -1.54 11.89 12.67
N ASP A 235 -0.76 12.97 12.79
CA ASP A 235 0.71 12.90 12.81
C ASP A 235 1.30 12.62 14.21
N ALA A 236 0.48 12.67 15.26
CA ALA A 236 0.95 12.50 16.62
C ALA A 236 0.97 11.02 17.04
N ARG A 237 2.10 10.57 17.62
CA ARG A 237 2.17 9.25 18.25
C ARG A 237 1.33 9.25 19.54
N THR A 238 0.53 8.22 19.72
CA THR A 238 -0.34 8.02 20.88
C THR A 238 -0.15 6.62 21.48
N THR A 239 -0.95 6.28 22.49
CA THR A 239 -0.86 5.02 23.22
C THR A 239 -2.01 4.08 22.85
N ALA A 240 -1.89 2.80 23.23
CA ALA A 240 -2.97 1.82 23.10
C ALA A 240 -4.26 2.24 23.84
N GLY A 241 -4.18 3.20 24.77
CA GLY A 241 -5.35 3.80 25.41
C GLY A 241 -6.27 4.56 24.47
N ALA A 242 -5.77 4.99 23.30
CA ALA A 242 -6.55 5.67 22.26
C ALA A 242 -7.34 4.71 21.37
N LEU A 243 -6.94 3.43 21.29
CA LEU A 243 -7.66 2.41 20.56
C LEU A 243 -8.97 2.08 21.29
N ARG A 244 -10.09 2.48 20.70
CA ARG A 244 -11.43 2.33 21.27
C ARG A 244 -12.36 1.64 20.27
N PRO A 245 -13.33 0.84 20.74
CA PRO A 245 -14.40 0.35 19.87
C PRO A 245 -15.09 1.51 19.14
N GLY A 246 -15.42 1.29 17.86
CA GLY A 246 -15.97 2.28 16.95
C GLY A 246 -14.95 3.21 16.30
N SER A 247 -13.67 3.19 16.69
CA SER A 247 -12.64 3.98 16.01
C SER A 247 -12.39 3.46 14.60
N LEU A 248 -12.37 4.38 13.63
CA LEU A 248 -11.92 4.14 12.26
C LEU A 248 -10.40 4.21 12.22
N ILE A 249 -9.77 3.15 11.72
CA ILE A 249 -8.33 3.01 11.69
C ILE A 249 -7.82 2.51 10.34
N SER A 250 -6.55 2.79 10.08
CA SER A 250 -5.71 2.08 9.13
C SER A 250 -4.64 1.30 9.88
N VAL A 251 -4.38 0.07 9.47
CA VAL A 251 -3.45 -0.86 10.11
C VAL A 251 -2.47 -1.36 9.08
N LYS A 252 -1.19 -1.14 9.33
CA LYS A 252 -0.11 -1.84 8.65
C LYS A 252 0.30 -3.03 9.52
N PHE A 253 0.32 -4.23 8.96
CA PHE A 253 0.53 -5.46 9.73
C PHE A 253 1.37 -6.47 8.98
N SER A 254 2.13 -7.30 9.70
CA SER A 254 2.71 -8.51 9.13
C SER A 254 1.72 -9.68 9.28
N PRO A 255 1.28 -10.31 8.18
CA PRO A 255 0.42 -11.49 8.24
C PRO A 255 1.06 -12.63 9.04
N ARG A 256 0.36 -13.20 10.03
CA ARG A 256 0.80 -14.40 10.76
C ARG A 256 0.02 -15.64 10.32
N SER A 257 -1.25 -15.47 9.97
CA SER A 257 -2.15 -16.49 9.40
C SER A 257 -3.19 -15.83 8.47
N ARG A 258 -4.09 -16.61 7.86
CA ARG A 258 -5.17 -16.08 6.99
C ARG A 258 -6.09 -15.06 7.68
N SER A 259 -6.25 -15.12 9.00
CA SER A 259 -7.20 -14.26 9.75
C SER A 259 -6.57 -13.55 10.95
N THR A 260 -5.23 -13.63 11.07
CA THR A 260 -4.49 -13.05 12.19
C THR A 260 -3.21 -12.38 11.70
N GLY A 261 -3.02 -11.11 12.05
CA GLY A 261 -1.79 -10.35 11.79
C GLY A 261 -1.19 -9.76 13.06
N THR A 262 0.09 -9.40 13.01
CA THR A 262 0.71 -8.55 14.05
C THR A 262 0.75 -7.12 13.52
N ALA A 263 0.16 -6.18 14.24
CA ALA A 263 0.13 -4.78 13.85
C ALA A 263 1.53 -4.16 14.02
N GLU A 264 2.05 -3.58 12.95
CA GLU A 264 3.29 -2.80 12.95
C GLU A 264 2.98 -1.32 13.22
N GLU A 265 1.93 -0.81 12.57
CA GLU A 265 1.43 0.55 12.75
C GLU A 265 -0.10 0.55 12.77
N VAL A 266 -0.69 1.34 13.68
CA VAL A 266 -2.12 1.61 13.74
C VAL A 266 -2.33 3.12 13.72
N SER A 267 -2.92 3.63 12.65
CA SER A 267 -3.26 5.04 12.47
C SER A 267 -4.75 5.23 12.70
N ILE A 268 -5.09 5.97 13.76
CA ILE A 268 -6.46 6.35 14.09
C ILE A 268 -6.85 7.51 13.17
N ILE A 269 -7.78 7.21 12.26
CA ILE A 269 -8.33 8.18 11.30
C ILE A 269 -9.42 8.99 12.00
N ALA A 270 -10.32 8.30 12.71
CA ALA A 270 -11.38 8.95 13.47
C ALA A 270 -11.73 8.16 14.74
N ALA A 271 -11.92 8.86 15.85
CA ALA A 271 -12.46 8.28 17.07
C ALA A 271 -13.92 8.75 17.27
N PRO A 272 -14.83 7.90 17.78
CA PRO A 272 -16.20 8.32 18.05
C PRO A 272 -16.24 9.58 18.93
N GLY A 273 -17.06 10.55 18.53
CA GLY A 273 -17.16 11.86 19.16
C GLY A 273 -16.16 12.90 18.63
N THR A 274 -15.28 12.55 17.70
CA THR A 274 -14.37 13.52 17.06
C THR A 274 -15.12 14.28 15.96
N SER A 275 -14.98 15.61 15.94
CA SER A 275 -15.55 16.46 14.89
C SER A 275 -14.50 16.80 13.83
N PHE A 276 -14.95 16.83 12.58
CA PHE A 276 -14.17 17.18 11.40
C PHE A 276 -14.87 18.31 10.67
N THR A 277 -14.08 19.23 10.13
CA THR A 277 -14.58 20.32 9.28
C THR A 277 -14.26 19.99 7.83
N TYR A 278 -15.30 19.90 7.02
CA TYR A 278 -15.22 19.69 5.58
C TYR A 278 -15.47 21.02 4.87
N PHE A 279 -14.59 21.36 3.93
CA PHE A 279 -14.74 22.53 3.08
C PHE A 279 -14.72 22.08 1.64
N GLY A 280 -15.84 22.18 0.94
CA GLY A 280 -15.98 21.45 -0.31
C GLY A 280 -17.19 21.77 -1.14
N ARG A 281 -17.24 21.14 -2.31
CA ARG A 281 -18.39 21.20 -3.21
C ARG A 281 -19.33 20.05 -2.91
N VAL A 282 -20.63 20.33 -2.87
CA VAL A 282 -21.66 19.29 -2.74
C VAL A 282 -21.76 18.51 -4.05
N THR A 283 -21.48 17.21 -4.03
CA THR A 283 -21.58 16.33 -5.20
C THR A 283 -22.88 15.53 -5.22
N HIS A 284 -23.46 15.28 -4.04
CA HIS A 284 -24.73 14.61 -3.89
C HIS A 284 -25.51 15.17 -2.70
N LEU A 285 -26.84 15.26 -2.83
CA LEU A 285 -27.74 15.72 -1.78
C LEU A 285 -29.04 14.92 -1.85
N ASP A 286 -29.35 14.19 -0.78
CA ASP A 286 -30.62 13.53 -0.57
C ASP A 286 -31.23 13.99 0.76
N LEU A 287 -32.22 14.88 0.66
CA LEU A 287 -32.96 15.41 1.80
C LEU A 287 -33.88 14.37 2.46
N ARG A 288 -34.24 13.30 1.74
CA ARG A 288 -35.13 12.26 2.25
C ARG A 288 -34.40 11.26 3.14
N SER A 289 -33.22 10.80 2.70
CA SER A 289 -32.38 9.91 3.51
C SER A 289 -31.49 10.67 4.50
N GLY A 290 -31.36 11.99 4.34
CA GLY A 290 -30.52 12.82 5.19
C GLY A 290 -29.04 12.66 4.85
N LEU A 291 -28.69 12.57 3.57
CA LEU A 291 -27.33 12.32 3.09
C LEU A 291 -26.81 13.49 2.26
N LEU A 292 -25.59 13.92 2.56
CA LEU A 292 -24.85 14.96 1.86
C LEU A 292 -23.46 14.42 1.51
N ALA A 293 -23.12 14.33 0.22
CA ALA A 293 -21.76 14.02 -0.20
C ALA A 293 -20.99 15.30 -0.52
N ILE A 294 -19.83 15.48 0.11
CA ILE A 294 -18.97 16.66 -0.03
C ILE A 294 -17.63 16.22 -0.62
N GLU A 295 -17.27 16.76 -1.79
CA GLU A 295 -15.91 16.70 -2.29
C GLU A 295 -15.07 17.75 -1.56
N ASN A 296 -14.26 17.28 -0.61
CA ASN A 296 -13.47 18.12 0.26
C ASN A 296 -12.25 18.67 -0.49
N GLN A 297 -12.07 19.99 -0.45
CA GLN A 297 -11.00 20.66 -1.21
C GLN A 297 -9.60 20.41 -0.63
N ALA A 298 -9.50 20.06 0.66
CA ALA A 298 -8.20 19.84 1.28
C ALA A 298 -7.50 18.57 0.77
N ASP A 299 -8.25 17.55 0.34
CA ASP A 299 -7.71 16.26 -0.09
C ASP A 299 -8.36 15.67 -1.34
N GLY A 300 -9.34 16.35 -1.94
CA GLY A 300 -10.06 15.91 -3.13
C GLY A 300 -10.94 14.67 -2.92
N LYS A 301 -11.16 14.25 -1.67
CA LYS A 301 -11.96 13.07 -1.36
C LYS A 301 -13.43 13.43 -1.18
N VAL A 302 -14.30 12.50 -1.56
CA VAL A 302 -15.74 12.60 -1.32
C VAL A 302 -16.08 11.95 0.01
N TYR A 303 -16.75 12.71 0.87
CA TYR A 303 -17.20 12.26 2.18
C TYR A 303 -18.72 12.25 2.25
N ASP A 304 -19.26 11.11 2.69
CA ASP A 304 -20.68 10.96 3.00
C ASP A 304 -20.95 11.47 4.42
N VAL A 305 -21.69 12.57 4.50
CA VAL A 305 -22.09 13.24 5.74
C VAL A 305 -23.60 13.12 5.89
N HIS A 306 -24.02 12.42 6.93
CA HIS A 306 -25.43 12.31 7.28
C HIS A 306 -25.88 13.54 8.07
N PHE A 307 -27.14 13.91 7.95
CA PHE A 307 -27.78 14.92 8.79
C PHE A 307 -29.14 14.42 9.22
N ASP A 308 -29.51 14.74 10.46
CA ASP A 308 -30.81 14.39 11.01
C ASP A 308 -31.73 15.61 10.99
N SER A 309 -32.99 15.42 11.37
CA SER A 309 -33.98 16.48 11.45
C SER A 309 -33.62 17.62 12.42
N SER A 310 -32.65 17.42 13.32
CA SER A 310 -32.18 18.45 14.23
C SER A 310 -31.14 19.37 13.59
N THR A 311 -30.47 18.92 12.54
CA THR A 311 -29.54 19.75 11.77
C THR A 311 -30.31 20.78 10.95
N ARG A 312 -30.02 22.07 11.13
CA ARG A 312 -30.60 23.12 10.28
C ARG A 312 -29.99 23.05 8.89
N ILE A 313 -30.80 22.75 7.89
CA ILE A 313 -30.39 22.70 6.49
C ILE A 313 -30.63 24.07 5.82
N PRO A 314 -29.60 24.71 5.26
CA PRO A 314 -29.77 25.95 4.52
C PRO A 314 -30.70 25.75 3.30
N GLN A 315 -31.64 26.68 3.09
CA GLN A 315 -32.61 26.59 1.98
C GLN A 315 -31.95 26.65 0.60
N ASN A 316 -30.77 27.26 0.50
CA ASN A 316 -29.99 27.38 -0.72
C ASN A 316 -28.98 26.24 -0.91
N LEU A 317 -29.01 25.20 -0.07
CA LEU A 317 -28.16 24.03 -0.21
C LEU A 317 -28.62 23.20 -1.41
N THR A 318 -27.79 23.16 -2.45
CA THR A 318 -28.03 22.36 -3.67
C THR A 318 -26.75 21.67 -4.12
N VAL A 319 -26.87 20.66 -4.98
CA VAL A 319 -25.71 20.05 -5.64
C VAL A 319 -24.93 21.15 -6.39
N GLY A 320 -23.61 21.14 -6.26
CA GLY A 320 -22.70 22.16 -6.78
C GLY A 320 -22.44 23.34 -5.84
N SER A 321 -23.16 23.45 -4.72
CA SER A 321 -22.88 24.49 -3.71
C SER A 321 -21.52 24.29 -3.05
N GLN A 322 -20.82 25.39 -2.76
CA GLN A 322 -19.66 25.38 -1.90
C GLN A 322 -20.10 25.49 -0.44
N VAL A 323 -19.69 24.55 0.40
CA VAL A 323 -20.13 24.44 1.79
C VAL A 323 -18.97 24.34 2.78
N THR A 324 -19.26 24.71 4.02
CA THR A 324 -18.50 24.32 5.21
C THR A 324 -19.41 23.48 6.08
N ALA A 325 -19.02 22.24 6.35
CA ALA A 325 -19.78 21.35 7.22
C ALA A 325 -18.91 20.89 8.37
N VAL A 326 -19.41 21.02 9.60
CA VAL A 326 -18.79 20.39 10.78
C VAL A 326 -19.56 19.10 11.04
N ALA A 327 -18.89 17.95 10.96
CA ALA A 327 -19.52 16.67 11.22
C ALA A 327 -18.78 15.89 12.30
N MET A 328 -19.55 15.24 13.17
CA MET A 328 -19.04 14.39 14.24
C MET A 328 -19.08 12.92 13.80
N PHE A 329 -17.96 12.23 13.90
CA PHE A 329 -17.90 10.80 13.66
C PHE A 329 -18.56 10.05 14.84
N ARG A 330 -19.62 9.28 14.59
CA ARG A 330 -20.33 8.50 15.63
C ARG A 330 -19.90 7.04 15.71
N GLY A 331 -18.93 6.63 14.91
CA GLY A 331 -18.40 5.26 14.87
C GLY A 331 -18.70 4.55 13.55
N ASN A 332 -19.89 4.76 13.00
CA ASN A 332 -20.27 4.21 11.69
C ASN A 332 -20.33 5.30 10.61
N ASP A 333 -20.87 6.47 10.98
CA ASP A 333 -21.16 7.55 10.05
C ASP A 333 -20.63 8.90 10.58
N TYR A 334 -20.42 9.83 9.65
CA TYR A 334 -20.22 11.24 9.96
C TYR A 334 -21.57 11.92 10.02
N VAL A 335 -21.89 12.59 11.14
CA VAL A 335 -23.17 13.30 11.32
C VAL A 335 -22.93 14.80 11.44
N ALA A 336 -23.53 15.57 10.54
CA ALA A 336 -23.44 17.02 10.51
C ALA A 336 -24.00 17.65 11.79
N GLN A 337 -23.16 18.45 12.43
CA GLN A 337 -23.52 19.36 13.51
C GLN A 337 -23.95 20.72 12.96
N SER A 338 -23.27 21.19 11.90
CA SER A 338 -23.62 22.41 11.17
C SER A 338 -23.27 22.29 9.69
N ILE A 339 -24.05 22.99 8.86
CA ILE A 339 -23.81 23.12 7.42
C ILE A 339 -24.03 24.57 7.05
N GLU A 340 -23.03 25.20 6.44
CA GLU A 340 -23.04 26.58 5.98
C GLU A 340 -22.76 26.61 4.48
N VAL A 341 -23.53 27.39 3.72
CA VAL A 341 -23.33 27.57 2.26
C VAL A 341 -22.53 28.85 2.04
N ASN A 342 -21.31 28.72 1.54
CA ASN A 342 -20.42 29.85 1.27
C ASN A 342 -20.73 30.52 -0.07
N SER A 343 -21.06 29.71 -1.08
CA SER A 343 -21.47 30.17 -2.41
C SER A 343 -22.44 29.15 -3.01
N GLY A 344 -23.62 29.60 -3.46
CA GLY A 344 -24.53 28.77 -4.24
C GLY A 344 -24.03 28.54 -5.68
N PRO A 345 -24.55 27.54 -6.42
CA PRO A 345 -24.08 27.19 -7.76
C PRO A 345 -24.14 28.35 -8.75
N ALA A 346 -25.15 29.23 -8.63
CA ALA A 346 -25.28 30.43 -9.45
C ALA A 346 -24.17 31.48 -9.19
N ARG A 347 -23.68 31.56 -7.95
CA ARG A 347 -22.62 32.52 -7.57
C ARG A 347 -21.24 31.99 -7.94
N ALA A 348 -21.01 30.69 -7.81
CA ALA A 348 -19.77 30.03 -8.24
C ALA A 348 -19.54 30.16 -9.76
N ALA A 349 -20.58 29.92 -10.57
CA ALA A 349 -20.53 30.11 -12.02
C ALA A 349 -20.33 31.58 -12.44
N MET A 350 -20.85 32.54 -11.66
CA MET A 350 -20.60 33.97 -11.89
C MET A 350 -19.15 34.35 -11.59
N THR A 351 -18.54 33.86 -10.49
CA THR A 351 -17.12 34.11 -10.20
C THR A 351 -16.18 33.53 -11.27
N GLU A 352 -16.45 32.32 -11.78
CA GLU A 352 -15.64 31.74 -12.87
C GLU A 352 -15.81 32.51 -14.20
N ALA A 353 -17.01 33.02 -14.48
CA ALA A 353 -17.25 33.85 -15.66
C ALA A 353 -16.61 35.24 -15.54
N GLU A 354 -16.62 35.84 -14.33
CA GLU A 354 -16.05 37.16 -14.04
C GLU A 354 -14.52 37.13 -14.00
N GLU A 355 -13.92 36.07 -13.45
CA GLU A 355 -12.46 35.86 -13.47
C GLU A 355 -11.93 35.63 -14.91
N ASN A 356 -12.66 34.86 -15.73
CA ASN A 356 -12.32 34.68 -17.14
C ASN A 356 -12.52 35.96 -17.97
N ALA A 357 -13.52 36.78 -17.66
CA ALA A 357 -13.73 38.08 -18.31
C ALA A 357 -12.64 39.10 -17.94
N ALA A 358 -12.16 39.09 -16.69
CA ALA A 358 -11.05 39.93 -16.25
C ALA A 358 -9.71 39.54 -16.91
N ALA A 359 -9.45 38.24 -17.07
CA ALA A 359 -8.26 37.75 -17.78
C ALA A 359 -8.27 38.08 -19.29
N ALA A 360 -9.45 38.10 -19.93
CA ALA A 360 -9.58 38.49 -21.33
C ALA A 360 -9.40 40.02 -21.54
N ALA A 361 -9.84 40.84 -20.58
CA ALA A 361 -9.68 42.30 -20.66
C ALA A 361 -8.22 42.78 -20.51
N ASP A 362 -7.36 42.03 -19.81
CA ASP A 362 -5.95 42.36 -19.64
C ASP A 362 -5.09 41.98 -20.87
N GLN A 363 -5.50 40.93 -21.62
CA GLN A 363 -4.84 40.58 -22.89
C GLN A 363 -5.08 41.62 -24.00
N ASP A 364 -6.23 42.29 -24.01
CA ASP A 364 -6.54 43.30 -25.04
C ASP A 364 -5.77 44.63 -24.82
N GLN A 365 -5.40 44.95 -23.56
CA GLN A 365 -4.52 46.10 -23.29
C GLN A 365 -3.04 45.84 -23.64
N ALA A 366 -2.59 44.59 -23.59
CA ALA A 366 -1.23 44.23 -23.98
C ALA A 366 -1.00 44.24 -25.50
N ASN A 367 -2.04 43.93 -26.30
CA ASN A 367 -1.91 43.83 -27.76
C ASN A 367 -2.19 45.15 -28.51
N GLY A 368 -2.93 46.09 -27.90
CA GLY A 368 -3.23 47.41 -28.50
C GLY A 368 -2.04 48.37 -28.62
N LYS A 369 -0.91 48.11 -27.96
CA LYS A 369 0.25 49.03 -27.94
C LYS A 369 1.32 48.77 -29.01
N ARG A 370 1.23 47.70 -29.80
CA ARG A 370 2.24 47.37 -30.84
C ARG A 370 1.80 47.64 -32.30
N GLY A 371 0.56 48.06 -32.54
CA GLY A 371 0.00 48.17 -33.90
C GLY A 371 0.02 49.56 -34.58
N ARG A 372 0.55 50.63 -33.97
CA ARG A 372 0.40 52.01 -34.49
C ARG A 372 1.68 52.69 -34.99
N LYS A 373 2.69 51.93 -35.44
CA LYS A 373 3.93 52.52 -35.97
C LYS A 373 4.50 51.78 -37.20
N ALA A 374 3.69 51.59 -38.24
CA ALA A 374 4.21 51.40 -39.60
C ALA A 374 3.08 51.62 -40.61
N ARG A 375 3.44 52.18 -41.77
CA ARG A 375 2.60 52.41 -42.97
C ARG A 375 1.85 53.75 -43.01
N SER A 376 2.65 54.80 -43.18
CA SER A 376 2.26 55.97 -43.97
C SER A 376 3.25 56.09 -45.12
N LYS A 377 2.73 56.38 -46.32
CA LYS A 377 3.36 56.40 -47.66
C LYS A 377 3.40 55.03 -48.32
N GLU A 378 2.47 54.77 -49.23
CA GLU A 378 2.74 54.90 -50.67
C GLU A 378 1.45 54.70 -51.48
N ASP A 379 1.31 55.49 -52.54
CA ASP A 379 0.52 55.25 -53.75
C ASP A 379 -0.95 54.80 -53.65
N ARG A 380 -1.84 55.73 -54.06
CA ARG A 380 -2.68 55.46 -55.25
C ARG A 380 -3.32 56.73 -55.79
N SER A 381 -2.82 57.13 -56.96
CA SER A 381 -3.50 58.02 -57.88
C SER A 381 -4.38 57.21 -58.85
N LYS A 382 -5.35 57.94 -59.45
CA LYS A 382 -6.21 57.61 -60.61
C LYS A 382 -7.52 56.88 -60.28
N ARG A 383 -8.64 57.61 -60.37
CA ARG A 383 -9.56 57.78 -61.54
C ARG A 383 -10.58 56.63 -61.55
N SER A 384 -11.85 56.81 -61.87
CA SER A 384 -12.69 57.96 -62.21
C SER A 384 -14.15 57.44 -62.24
N ASP A 385 -15.09 58.38 -62.39
CA ASP A 385 -16.43 58.20 -62.97
C ASP A 385 -17.48 57.41 -62.14
N LYS A 386 -18.57 58.04 -61.68
CA LYS A 386 -19.80 58.46 -62.42
C LYS A 386 -20.93 57.49 -61.96
N ASP A 387 -22.18 57.80 -61.61
CA ASP A 387 -23.22 58.81 -61.90
C ASP A 387 -23.93 59.20 -60.55
N LYS A 388 -24.50 60.39 -60.28
CA LYS A 388 -25.77 61.00 -60.77
C LYS A 388 -26.98 60.06 -60.65
N ASP A 389 -27.97 60.28 -59.79
CA ASP A 389 -29.10 61.24 -59.88
C ASP A 389 -29.84 61.28 -58.49
N GLN A 390 -30.29 62.43 -57.95
CA GLN A 390 -31.66 63.03 -58.08
C GLN A 390 -32.79 62.05 -57.66
N ASP A 391 -33.77 62.32 -56.78
CA ASP A 391 -34.50 63.52 -56.31
C ASP A 391 -35.01 63.25 -54.86
N LYS A 392 -35.01 64.19 -53.91
CA LYS A 392 -36.11 65.12 -53.53
C LYS A 392 -37.53 64.62 -53.84
N ASP A 393 -38.34 64.44 -52.80
CA ASP A 393 -39.59 65.18 -52.61
C ASP A 393 -40.13 64.95 -51.19
N ASP A 394 -40.14 66.05 -50.45
CA ASP A 394 -41.04 66.30 -49.33
C ASP A 394 -42.41 66.66 -49.93
N ASP A 395 -43.51 66.06 -49.45
CA ASP A 395 -44.75 66.82 -49.32
C ASP A 395 -45.68 66.20 -48.27
N GLN A 396 -46.42 67.11 -47.63
CA GLN A 396 -47.22 66.92 -46.43
C GLN A 396 -48.64 66.38 -46.71
N LEU A 397 -49.29 66.00 -45.59
CA LEU A 397 -50.71 65.76 -45.31
C LEU A 397 -51.23 64.31 -45.41
#